data_AF-A0A519BZT4-F1
#
_entry.id   AF-A0A519BZT4-F1
#
_cell.length_a   1.000
_cell.length_b   1.000
_cell.length_c   1.000
_cell.angle_alpha   90.00
_cell.angle_beta   90.00
_cell.angle_gamma   90.00
#
_symmetry.space_group_name_H-M   'P 1'
#
loop_
_entity.id
_entity.type
_entity.pdbx_description
1 polymer ?
#
loop_
_entity_poly.entity_id
_entity_poly.type
_entity_poly.pdbx_seq_one_letter_code
_entity_poly.pdbx_strand_id
1 'polypeptide(L)'
;MFSKRVSSTVVAFFMFLVAFTGCIYDGEDTEDNESDCDPNLICAQVETCVDGLLYPTSCGSDNCDEPTGECNDEDTENNVTQDYNMTVTEVIDGDTFYLGNGEKVRMLGINTPESGRPYSEEATDFLTNMILGKEVTLANDSKNGDSDSYGRLLAHVYVNDTFVNYEIIKVGFAFWYPYTSGTDFDVEYEEAQDYASNNRVGLWTESSYNLTIDYIEYDPEGDEAEGEYVVLTNHENYNVSMVGWFLQDEAAQTAYEFNFIITNNTSIQIYTGDGADNATTLFWGWYQGIWNNSGDFAILQDENGYMVDNYRYD
;
A
#
# COMPACT_ATOMS: atom_id res chain seq x y z
N MET A 1 -42.17 -5.40 32.82
CA MET A 1 -40.74 -5.07 32.99
C MET A 1 -40.51 -3.76 32.23
N PHE A 2 -40.18 -2.69 32.97
CA PHE A 2 -39.78 -1.33 32.57
C PHE A 2 -40.51 -0.58 31.43
N SER A 3 -41.36 0.38 31.82
CA SER A 3 -41.66 1.59 31.04
C SER A 3 -41.05 2.79 31.78
N LYS A 4 -40.12 3.50 31.11
CA LYS A 4 -39.34 4.63 31.62
C LYS A 4 -40.19 5.91 31.68
N ARG A 5 -40.12 6.62 32.81
CA ARG A 5 -40.50 8.04 32.95
C ARG A 5 -39.42 8.91 32.32
N VAL A 6 -39.84 9.91 31.54
CA VAL A 6 -38.99 10.99 31.02
C VAL A 6 -38.97 12.14 32.03
N SER A 7 -37.78 12.68 32.29
CA SER A 7 -37.50 13.87 33.09
C SER A 7 -36.62 14.81 32.28
N SER A 8 -37.01 16.07 32.13
CA SER A 8 -36.11 17.24 32.02
C SER A 8 -36.97 18.51 32.06
N THR A 9 -36.91 19.32 33.12
CA THR A 9 -35.89 20.31 33.49
C THR A 9 -36.08 21.63 32.73
N VAL A 10 -36.54 22.63 33.48
CA VAL A 10 -36.57 24.06 33.14
C VAL A 10 -35.45 24.73 33.95
N VAL A 11 -34.53 25.45 33.30
CA VAL A 11 -33.80 26.59 33.90
C VAL A 11 -33.48 27.61 32.81
N ALA A 12 -33.71 28.88 33.11
CA ALA A 12 -33.58 30.04 32.25
C ALA A 12 -32.54 31.04 32.80
N PHE A 13 -32.22 32.05 31.95
CA PHE A 13 -31.52 33.32 32.22
C PHE A 13 -29.99 33.25 32.39
N PHE A 14 -29.16 34.19 31.91
CA PHE A 14 -29.27 35.66 31.82
C PHE A 14 -28.46 36.23 30.64
N MET A 15 -28.92 37.34 30.09
CA MET A 15 -28.26 38.18 29.08
C MET A 15 -27.59 39.36 29.78
N PHE A 16 -26.34 39.71 29.43
CA PHE A 16 -25.82 41.07 29.61
C PHE A 16 -24.75 41.38 28.56
N LEU A 17 -24.85 42.59 28.00
CA LEU A 17 -24.07 43.14 26.90
C LEU A 17 -23.36 44.39 27.42
N VAL A 18 -22.05 44.49 27.24
CA VAL A 18 -21.32 45.77 27.31
C VAL A 18 -20.18 45.71 26.28
N ALA A 19 -20.19 46.68 25.36
CA ALA A 19 -19.08 46.99 24.47
C ALA A 19 -18.35 48.22 24.99
N PHE A 20 -17.01 48.26 24.93
CA PHE A 20 -16.25 49.50 24.82
C PHE A 20 -14.90 49.29 24.11
N THR A 21 -14.49 50.39 23.49
CA THR A 21 -13.48 50.67 22.47
C THR A 21 -12.00 50.45 22.88
N GLY A 22 -11.23 49.83 21.97
CA GLY A 22 -9.89 50.18 21.49
C GLY A 22 -8.75 50.61 22.44
N CYS A 23 -7.62 49.90 22.33
CA CYS A 23 -6.25 50.44 22.34
C CYS A 23 -5.34 49.55 21.47
N ILE A 24 -4.58 50.17 20.56
CA ILE A 24 -3.40 49.63 19.87
C ILE A 24 -2.19 49.97 20.74
N TYR A 25 -1.29 49.02 21.03
CA TYR A 25 0.15 49.25 21.15
C TYR A 25 0.94 47.92 21.19
N ASP A 26 1.91 47.84 20.28
CA ASP A 26 3.17 47.08 20.19
C ASP A 26 3.38 45.73 20.89
N GLY A 27 3.68 44.75 20.03
CA GLY A 27 4.81 43.83 20.08
C GLY A 27 5.40 43.45 21.45
N GLU A 28 5.20 42.19 21.80
CA GLU A 28 6.15 41.42 22.57
C GLU A 28 6.25 40.04 21.93
N ASP A 29 7.46 39.70 21.48
CA ASP A 29 7.84 38.44 20.89
C ASP A 29 7.47 37.28 21.84
N THR A 30 6.68 36.32 21.35
CA THR A 30 6.66 34.98 21.91
C THR A 30 7.33 34.07 20.90
N GLU A 31 8.52 33.59 21.26
CA GLU A 31 9.24 32.53 20.58
C GLU A 31 8.32 31.30 20.45
N ASP A 32 7.77 31.10 19.25
CA ASP A 32 7.22 29.82 18.83
C ASP A 32 8.40 28.87 18.62
N ASN A 33 8.81 28.20 19.70
CA ASN A 33 9.66 27.01 19.61
C ASN A 33 8.80 25.82 20.07
N GLU A 34 7.77 25.53 19.28
CA GLU A 34 7.02 24.29 19.36
C GLU A 34 7.92 23.23 18.73
N SER A 35 8.50 22.37 19.58
CA SER A 35 9.28 21.20 19.17
C SER A 35 8.47 20.37 18.17
N ASP A 36 8.91 20.36 16.91
CA ASP A 36 8.24 19.76 15.73
C ASP A 36 8.40 18.22 15.71
N CYS A 37 8.09 17.56 16.82
CA CYS A 37 8.19 16.11 16.94
C CYS A 37 6.81 15.47 17.10
N ASP A 38 6.59 14.28 16.53
CA ASP A 38 5.35 13.50 16.62
C ASP A 38 5.53 12.24 17.48
N PRO A 39 4.93 12.17 18.68
CA PRO A 39 5.09 11.00 19.56
C PRO A 39 4.40 9.73 19.04
N ASN A 40 3.61 9.82 17.96
CA ASN A 40 3.00 8.66 17.30
C ASN A 40 3.78 8.20 16.07
N LEU A 41 4.88 8.88 15.72
CA LEU A 41 5.74 8.48 14.62
C LEU A 41 6.34 7.10 14.93
N ILE A 42 6.02 6.13 14.07
CA ILE A 42 6.51 4.76 14.22
C ILE A 42 7.96 4.71 13.76
N CYS A 43 8.86 4.39 14.68
CA CYS A 43 10.29 4.39 14.42
C CYS A 43 10.88 3.00 14.64
N ALA A 44 11.87 2.65 13.83
CA ALA A 44 12.61 1.42 14.02
C ALA A 44 13.34 1.46 15.36
N GLN A 45 13.37 0.32 16.05
CA GLN A 45 14.04 0.15 17.35
C GLN A 45 15.55 -0.01 17.14
N VAL A 46 16.21 1.08 16.73
CA VAL A 46 17.66 1.14 16.44
C VAL A 46 18.21 2.46 16.94
N GLU A 47 19.38 2.42 17.59
CA GLU A 47 20.02 3.63 18.08
C GLU A 47 20.52 4.51 16.92
N THR A 48 20.17 5.79 16.94
CA THR A 48 20.47 6.74 15.86
C THR A 48 21.11 8.01 16.40
N CYS A 49 22.13 8.53 15.72
CA CYS A 49 22.80 9.76 16.12
C CYS A 49 22.28 10.96 15.31
N VAL A 50 21.69 11.95 15.98
CA VAL A 50 21.20 13.20 15.37
C VAL A 50 21.77 14.39 16.14
N ASP A 51 22.42 15.32 15.44
CA ASP A 51 23.08 16.50 16.03
C ASP A 51 24.03 16.19 17.21
N GLY A 52 24.71 15.04 17.16
CA GLY A 52 25.66 14.58 18.19
C GLY A 52 25.02 13.93 19.41
N LEU A 53 23.70 13.71 19.39
CA LEU A 53 22.94 13.07 20.45
C LEU A 53 22.42 11.71 19.98
N LEU A 54 22.56 10.70 20.83
CA LEU A 54 22.12 9.34 20.58
C LEU A 54 20.65 9.21 20.97
N TYR A 55 19.82 8.69 20.07
CA TYR A 55 18.40 8.43 20.29
C TYR A 55 18.13 6.92 20.23
N PRO A 56 17.11 6.41 20.95
CA PRO A 56 16.81 4.97 21.03
C PRO A 56 16.10 4.41 19.79
N THR A 57 15.68 5.27 18.86
CA THR A 57 14.95 4.88 17.65
C THR A 57 15.48 5.61 16.39
N SER A 58 15.02 5.16 15.22
CA SER A 58 15.46 5.68 13.91
C SER A 58 15.11 7.14 13.62
N CYS A 59 14.09 7.69 14.29
CA CYS A 59 13.59 9.03 13.95
C CYS A 59 14.26 10.13 14.75
N GLY A 60 15.20 9.81 15.65
CA GLY A 60 15.92 10.82 16.42
C GLY A 60 14.97 11.69 17.25
N SER A 61 15.11 13.01 17.13
CA SER A 61 14.21 13.97 17.77
C SER A 61 12.80 13.99 17.19
N ASP A 62 12.59 13.48 15.97
CA ASP A 62 11.34 13.67 15.21
C ASP A 62 10.17 12.87 15.79
N ASN A 63 10.42 11.84 16.60
CA ASN A 63 9.38 11.09 17.32
C ASN A 63 9.26 11.44 18.81
N CYS A 64 9.83 12.58 19.22
CA CYS A 64 9.88 13.04 20.61
C CYS A 64 10.63 12.08 21.56
N ASP A 65 11.49 11.22 21.04
CA ASP A 65 12.41 10.49 21.90
C ASP A 65 13.40 11.44 22.56
N GLU A 66 13.64 11.26 23.85
CA GLU A 66 14.72 11.94 24.54
C GLU A 66 16.05 11.25 24.20
N PRO A 67 17.13 12.01 23.98
CA PRO A 67 18.42 11.41 23.70
C PRO A 67 18.90 10.59 24.90
N THR A 68 19.38 9.38 24.63
CA THR A 68 19.92 8.43 25.61
C THR A 68 21.36 8.73 25.98
N GLY A 69 22.05 9.61 25.24
CA GLY A 69 23.41 10.05 25.54
C GLY A 69 23.99 10.96 24.47
N GLU A 70 25.25 11.36 24.64
CA GLU A 70 26.06 11.94 23.56
C GLU A 70 26.63 10.79 22.73
N CYS A 71 26.64 10.95 21.41
CA CYS A 71 27.38 10.03 20.55
C CYS A 71 28.88 10.28 20.77
N ASN A 72 29.61 9.26 21.20
CA ASN A 72 31.06 9.35 21.22
C ASN A 72 31.58 9.13 19.80
N ASP A 73 32.04 10.19 19.14
CA ASP A 73 32.80 10.13 17.88
C ASP A 73 34.21 9.49 18.06
N GLU A 74 34.47 8.87 19.22
CA GLU A 74 35.71 8.17 19.55
C GLU A 74 35.47 6.67 19.76
N ASP A 75 34.76 6.01 18.85
CA ASP A 75 34.91 4.58 18.65
C ASP A 75 35.34 4.30 17.22
N THR A 76 36.67 4.24 17.08
CA THR A 76 37.47 3.46 16.13
C THR A 76 36.97 3.32 14.69
N GLU A 77 37.89 3.64 13.77
CA GLU A 77 38.07 2.98 12.48
C GLU A 77 38.02 1.42 12.61
N ASN A 78 36.85 0.86 12.87
CA ASN A 78 36.45 -0.32 12.15
C ASN A 78 35.97 0.24 10.81
N ASN A 79 36.81 0.09 9.78
CA ASN A 79 36.37 0.12 8.39
C ASN A 79 35.32 -0.99 8.19
N VAL A 80 34.14 -0.84 8.79
CA VAL A 80 32.94 -1.20 8.07
C VAL A 80 32.79 -0.04 7.11
N THR A 81 33.36 -0.19 5.93
CA THR A 81 32.95 0.62 4.79
C THR A 81 31.47 0.32 4.60
N GLN A 82 30.58 1.01 5.32
CA GLN A 82 29.20 1.14 4.87
C GLN A 82 29.34 1.69 3.46
N ASP A 83 28.97 0.88 2.48
CA ASP A 83 29.01 1.36 1.12
C ASP A 83 27.90 2.38 1.01
N TYR A 84 28.25 3.67 1.10
CA TYR A 84 27.30 4.76 0.91
C TYR A 84 26.55 4.58 -0.42
N ASN A 85 27.17 3.91 -1.41
CA ASN A 85 26.51 3.57 -2.66
C ASN A 85 25.31 2.65 -2.47
N MET A 86 25.31 1.75 -1.48
CA MET A 86 24.26 0.76 -1.20
C MET A 86 23.33 1.17 -0.05
N THR A 87 23.51 2.37 0.49
CA THR A 87 22.60 2.92 1.50
C THR A 87 21.34 3.44 0.82
N VAL A 88 20.16 3.12 1.35
CA VAL A 88 18.88 3.64 0.84
C VAL A 88 18.70 5.09 1.26
N THR A 89 18.52 5.98 0.30
CA THR A 89 18.42 7.43 0.51
C THR A 89 17.01 7.98 0.37
N GLU A 90 16.14 7.29 -0.38
CA GLU A 90 14.76 7.69 -0.62
C GLU A 90 13.93 6.45 -0.95
N VAL A 91 12.73 6.32 -0.37
CA VAL A 91 11.73 5.31 -0.76
C VAL A 91 10.63 6.03 -1.54
N ILE A 92 10.30 5.49 -2.72
CA ILE A 92 9.37 6.12 -3.65
C ILE A 92 7.96 5.58 -3.47
N ASP A 93 7.83 4.27 -3.35
CA ASP A 93 6.60 3.52 -3.14
C ASP A 93 6.92 2.18 -2.46
N GLY A 94 5.93 1.30 -2.31
CA GLY A 94 6.09 0.03 -1.62
C GLY A 94 7.02 -0.99 -2.28
N ASP A 95 7.56 -0.73 -3.49
CA ASP A 95 8.49 -1.65 -4.15
C ASP A 95 9.67 -0.96 -4.85
N THR A 96 9.81 0.36 -4.72
CA THR A 96 10.79 1.16 -5.43
C THR A 96 11.52 2.16 -4.50
N PHE A 97 12.84 2.24 -4.62
CA PHE A 97 13.67 3.15 -3.80
C PHE A 97 14.95 3.59 -4.53
N TYR A 98 15.63 4.61 -3.99
CA TYR A 98 16.94 5.08 -4.44
C TYR A 98 18.04 4.69 -3.47
N LEU A 99 19.21 4.45 -4.06
CA LEU A 99 20.46 4.22 -3.38
C LEU A 99 21.32 5.50 -3.33
N GLY A 100 22.32 5.54 -2.45
CA GLY A 100 23.20 6.69 -2.28
C GLY A 100 24.11 6.97 -3.49
N ASN A 101 24.30 6.01 -4.39
CA ASN A 101 24.94 6.23 -5.68
C ASN A 101 24.00 6.81 -6.77
N GLY A 102 22.72 7.01 -6.44
CA GLY A 102 21.68 7.52 -7.33
C GLY A 102 20.98 6.46 -8.19
N GLU A 103 21.33 5.18 -8.05
CA GLU A 103 20.63 4.10 -8.73
C GLU A 103 19.23 3.90 -8.14
N LYS A 104 18.26 3.66 -9.02
CA LYS A 104 16.87 3.37 -8.64
C LYS A 104 16.68 1.86 -8.67
N VAL A 105 16.16 1.28 -7.59
CA VAL A 105 15.93 -0.16 -7.45
C VAL A 105 14.43 -0.43 -7.47
N ARG A 106 14.02 -1.47 -8.20
CA ARG A 106 12.69 -2.07 -8.16
C ARG A 106 12.81 -3.48 -7.60
N MET A 107 12.13 -3.74 -6.49
CA MET A 107 12.08 -5.04 -5.84
C MET A 107 11.47 -6.07 -6.81
N LEU A 108 12.22 -7.11 -7.17
CA LEU A 108 11.79 -8.10 -8.14
C LEU A 108 10.83 -9.13 -7.51
N GLY A 109 9.84 -9.59 -8.28
CA GLY A 109 8.91 -10.65 -7.89
C GLY A 109 7.75 -10.22 -7.00
N ILE A 110 7.60 -8.93 -6.73
CA ILE A 110 6.48 -8.38 -5.94
C ILE A 110 5.80 -7.24 -6.68
N ASN A 111 4.54 -6.97 -6.38
CA ASN A 111 3.87 -5.72 -6.74
C ASN A 111 3.12 -5.16 -5.54
N THR A 112 3.30 -3.86 -5.32
CA THR A 112 2.49 -3.11 -4.34
C THR A 112 1.36 -2.36 -5.03
N PRO A 113 0.29 -1.98 -4.30
CA PRO A 113 -0.77 -1.16 -4.86
C PRO A 113 -0.22 0.18 -5.35
N GLU A 114 -0.63 0.58 -6.56
CA GLU A 114 -0.27 1.88 -7.13
C GLU A 114 -0.74 3.05 -6.24
N SER A 115 -0.02 4.17 -6.29
CA SER A 115 -0.31 5.35 -5.47
C SER A 115 -1.78 5.79 -5.57
N GLY A 116 -2.40 6.04 -4.41
CA GLY A 116 -3.80 6.43 -4.30
C GLY A 116 -4.78 5.24 -4.25
N ARG A 117 -4.30 4.00 -4.40
CA ARG A 117 -5.09 2.80 -4.11
C ARG A 117 -4.98 2.43 -2.62
N PRO A 118 -5.98 1.74 -2.05
CA PRO A 118 -5.89 1.21 -0.70
C PRO A 118 -4.60 0.41 -0.48
N TYR A 119 -3.99 0.53 0.72
CA TYR A 119 -2.72 -0.10 1.10
C TYR A 119 -1.45 0.44 0.41
N SER A 120 -1.54 1.40 -0.53
CA SER A 120 -0.35 1.96 -1.19
C SER A 120 0.53 2.78 -0.23
N GLU A 121 -0.07 3.57 0.66
CA GLU A 121 0.65 4.34 1.68
C GLU A 121 1.25 3.40 2.74
N GLU A 122 0.47 2.43 3.23
CA GLU A 122 0.93 1.45 4.21
C GLU A 122 2.09 0.60 3.69
N ALA A 123 2.08 0.22 2.40
CA ALA A 123 3.18 -0.49 1.77
C ALA A 123 4.45 0.38 1.70
N THR A 124 4.29 1.65 1.36
CA THR A 124 5.39 2.63 1.29
C THR A 124 5.99 2.88 2.68
N ASP A 125 5.16 3.08 3.69
CA ASP A 125 5.58 3.28 5.08
C ASP A 125 6.28 2.03 5.63
N PHE A 126 5.74 0.85 5.35
CA PHE A 126 6.35 -0.40 5.76
C PHE A 126 7.75 -0.56 5.15
N LEU A 127 7.88 -0.36 3.84
CA LEU A 127 9.18 -0.42 3.17
C LEU A 127 10.14 0.62 3.75
N THR A 128 9.70 1.88 3.87
CA THR A 128 10.47 2.99 4.43
C THR A 128 11.06 2.64 5.80
N ASN A 129 10.23 2.15 6.72
CA ASN A 129 10.67 1.73 8.05
C ASN A 129 11.66 0.56 8.02
N MET A 130 11.51 -0.34 7.05
CA MET A 130 12.43 -1.47 6.88
C MET A 130 13.78 -1.06 6.33
N ILE A 131 13.87 -0.13 5.37
CA ILE A 131 15.09 0.06 4.56
C ILE A 131 15.71 1.45 4.60
N LEU A 132 14.96 2.53 4.89
CA LEU A 132 15.47 3.90 4.77
C LEU A 132 16.68 4.13 5.70
N GLY A 133 17.75 4.73 5.16
CA GLY A 133 18.99 5.00 5.89
C GLY A 133 19.84 3.76 6.19
N LYS A 134 19.44 2.57 5.72
CA LYS A 134 20.15 1.31 5.94
C LYS A 134 20.88 0.88 4.68
N GLU A 135 21.96 0.14 4.87
CA GLU A 135 22.66 -0.54 3.78
C GLU A 135 21.87 -1.79 3.37
N VAL A 136 21.58 -1.91 2.07
CA VAL A 136 20.90 -3.07 1.51
C VAL A 136 21.87 -3.96 0.75
N THR A 137 21.60 -5.27 0.76
CA THR A 137 22.21 -6.22 -0.17
C THR A 137 21.22 -6.51 -1.28
N LEU A 138 21.65 -6.31 -2.52
CA LEU A 138 20.89 -6.66 -3.72
C LEU A 138 21.33 -8.04 -4.20
N ALA A 139 20.41 -9.00 -4.19
CA ALA A 139 20.63 -10.31 -4.79
C ALA A 139 20.08 -10.31 -6.21
N ASN A 140 20.95 -10.61 -7.17
CA ASN A 140 20.57 -10.77 -8.58
C ASN A 140 19.67 -11.99 -8.76
N ASP A 141 18.85 -11.93 -9.80
CA ASP A 141 18.00 -13.04 -10.22
C ASP A 141 18.62 -13.72 -11.46
N SER A 142 18.71 -15.05 -11.44
CA SER A 142 19.31 -15.81 -12.54
C SER A 142 18.41 -15.97 -13.77
N LYS A 143 17.11 -15.66 -13.62
CA LYS A 143 16.07 -15.88 -14.64
C LYS A 143 15.62 -14.58 -15.32
N ASN A 144 15.89 -13.44 -14.71
CA ASN A 144 15.51 -12.12 -15.18
C ASN A 144 16.74 -11.23 -15.43
N GLY A 145 16.55 -10.13 -16.18
CA GLY A 145 17.62 -9.16 -16.40
C GLY A 145 17.91 -8.32 -15.15
N ASP A 146 19.12 -7.79 -15.04
CA ASP A 146 19.52 -6.94 -13.89
C ASP A 146 18.88 -5.54 -13.92
N SER A 147 18.21 -5.15 -15.01
CA SER A 147 17.53 -3.86 -15.13
C SER A 147 16.33 -3.92 -16.06
N ASP A 148 15.38 -3.01 -15.84
CA ASP A 148 14.21 -2.84 -16.70
C ASP A 148 14.40 -1.76 -17.77
N SER A 149 13.39 -1.59 -18.63
CA SER A 149 13.37 -0.58 -19.69
C SER A 149 13.36 0.87 -19.20
N TYR A 150 13.06 1.09 -17.93
CA TYR A 150 13.07 2.41 -17.28
C TYR A 150 14.44 2.73 -16.65
N GLY A 151 15.39 1.79 -16.71
CA GLY A 151 16.72 1.93 -16.14
C GLY A 151 16.76 1.69 -14.63
N ARG A 152 15.72 1.06 -14.06
CA ARG A 152 15.74 0.61 -12.66
C ARG A 152 16.51 -0.69 -12.56
N LEU A 153 17.31 -0.84 -11.51
CA LEU A 153 17.89 -2.12 -11.13
C LEU A 153 16.78 -3.05 -10.65
N LEU A 154 16.83 -4.30 -11.09
CA LEU A 154 15.91 -5.35 -10.68
C LEU A 154 16.61 -6.28 -9.70
N ALA A 155 16.12 -6.34 -8.46
CA ALA A 155 16.80 -7.09 -7.41
C ALA A 155 15.88 -7.62 -6.32
N HIS A 156 16.32 -8.69 -5.67
CA HIS A 156 15.80 -9.18 -4.40
C HIS A 156 16.56 -8.48 -3.27
N VAL A 157 15.86 -7.94 -2.28
CA VAL A 157 16.45 -6.97 -1.35
C VAL A 157 16.56 -7.57 0.04
N TYR A 158 17.75 -7.46 0.63
CA TYR A 158 18.03 -7.83 2.01
C TYR A 158 18.51 -6.63 2.82
N VAL A 159 18.08 -6.56 4.07
CA VAL A 159 18.69 -5.72 5.11
C VAL A 159 19.23 -6.65 6.18
N ASN A 160 20.55 -6.69 6.35
CA ASN A 160 21.23 -7.73 7.13
C ASN A 160 20.80 -9.14 6.63
N ASP A 161 20.23 -9.97 7.51
CA ASP A 161 19.71 -11.30 7.18
C ASP A 161 18.19 -11.32 6.87
N THR A 162 17.53 -10.15 6.86
CA THR A 162 16.09 -10.05 6.61
C THR A 162 15.80 -9.88 5.12
N PHE A 163 15.00 -10.79 4.57
CA PHE A 163 14.55 -10.72 3.18
C PHE A 163 13.33 -9.78 3.05
N VAL A 164 13.55 -8.59 2.51
CA VAL A 164 12.55 -7.50 2.50
C VAL A 164 11.35 -7.86 1.61
N ASN A 165 11.58 -8.42 0.42
CA ASN A 165 10.52 -8.83 -0.49
C ASN A 165 9.57 -9.85 0.15
N TYR A 166 10.12 -10.81 0.91
CA TYR A 166 9.31 -11.79 1.65
C TYR A 166 8.47 -11.14 2.75
N GLU A 167 9.07 -10.26 3.56
CA GLU A 167 8.35 -9.66 4.70
C GLU A 167 7.20 -8.75 4.23
N ILE A 168 7.37 -7.98 3.16
CA ILE A 168 6.30 -7.10 2.65
C ILE A 168 5.11 -7.88 2.07
N ILE A 169 5.35 -9.01 1.38
CA ILE A 169 4.27 -9.91 0.95
C ILE A 169 3.57 -10.51 2.17
N LYS A 170 4.35 -11.00 3.15
CA LYS A 170 3.85 -11.72 4.31
C LYS A 170 2.94 -10.89 5.21
N VAL A 171 3.17 -9.58 5.31
CA VAL A 171 2.27 -8.66 6.03
C VAL A 171 1.07 -8.21 5.18
N GLY A 172 1.01 -8.63 3.92
CA GLY A 172 -0.09 -8.36 3.00
C GLY A 172 -0.02 -6.99 2.33
N PHE A 173 1.15 -6.38 2.20
CA PHE A 173 1.31 -5.09 1.52
C PHE A 173 1.85 -5.19 0.10
N ALA A 174 2.16 -6.41 -0.36
CA ALA A 174 2.49 -6.71 -1.74
C ALA A 174 1.86 -8.05 -2.15
N PHE A 175 1.51 -8.17 -3.43
CA PHE A 175 1.25 -9.46 -4.06
C PHE A 175 2.55 -10.06 -4.60
N TRP A 176 2.63 -11.40 -4.62
CA TRP A 176 3.63 -12.08 -5.44
C TRP A 176 3.29 -11.87 -6.91
N TYR A 177 4.29 -11.41 -7.69
CA TYR A 177 4.15 -11.21 -9.12
C TYR A 177 4.87 -12.33 -9.90
N PRO A 178 4.12 -13.23 -10.57
CA PRO A 178 4.71 -14.36 -11.26
C PRO A 178 5.23 -13.95 -12.65
N TYR A 179 6.52 -13.65 -12.72
CA TYR A 179 7.20 -13.48 -14.01
C TYR A 179 7.04 -14.75 -14.87
N THR A 180 6.91 -14.60 -16.19
CA THR A 180 6.83 -15.74 -17.12
C THR A 180 8.05 -16.67 -17.03
N SER A 181 9.22 -16.11 -16.75
CA SER A 181 10.47 -16.83 -16.48
C SER A 181 10.55 -17.41 -15.06
N GLY A 182 9.63 -17.05 -14.17
CA GLY A 182 9.74 -17.16 -12.73
C GLY A 182 10.84 -16.26 -12.15
N THR A 183 11.07 -16.42 -10.86
CA THR A 183 12.18 -15.80 -10.11
C THR A 183 12.93 -16.86 -9.31
N ASP A 184 14.13 -16.57 -8.84
CA ASP A 184 14.90 -17.49 -7.99
C ASP A 184 14.26 -17.73 -6.61
N PHE A 185 13.27 -16.90 -6.22
CA PHE A 185 12.63 -16.91 -4.90
C PHE A 185 11.10 -17.15 -4.96
N ASP A 186 10.58 -17.72 -6.06
CA ASP A 186 9.13 -17.96 -6.21
C ASP A 186 8.54 -18.80 -5.06
N VAL A 187 9.31 -19.75 -4.53
CA VAL A 187 8.88 -20.59 -3.40
C VAL A 187 8.68 -19.74 -2.14
N GLU A 188 9.64 -18.88 -1.83
CA GLU A 188 9.55 -17.97 -0.69
C GLU A 188 8.40 -16.97 -0.84
N TYR A 189 8.14 -16.48 -2.06
CA TYR A 189 7.04 -15.56 -2.34
C TYR A 189 5.67 -16.22 -2.21
N GLU A 190 5.52 -17.45 -2.73
CA GLU A 190 4.33 -18.26 -2.54
C GLU A 190 4.08 -18.51 -1.05
N GLU A 191 5.10 -18.90 -0.28
CA GLU A 191 5.00 -19.11 1.17
C GLU A 191 4.56 -17.84 1.93
N ALA A 192 5.10 -16.68 1.57
CA ALA A 192 4.72 -15.40 2.16
C ALA A 192 3.26 -15.04 1.85
N GLN A 193 2.84 -15.24 0.61
CA GLN A 193 1.49 -14.92 0.15
C GLN A 193 0.45 -15.86 0.78
N ASP A 194 0.78 -17.15 0.88
CA ASP A 194 -0.02 -18.13 1.62
C ASP A 194 -0.17 -17.74 3.08
N TYR A 195 0.89 -17.24 3.72
CA TYR A 195 0.78 -16.74 5.08
C TYR A 195 -0.17 -15.54 5.15
N ALA A 196 -0.02 -14.55 4.27
CA ALA A 196 -0.82 -13.34 4.28
C ALA A 196 -2.30 -13.63 4.05
N SER A 197 -2.62 -14.48 3.07
CA SER A 197 -3.98 -14.90 2.74
C SER A 197 -4.64 -15.71 3.88
N ASN A 198 -3.94 -16.71 4.43
CA ASN A 198 -4.47 -17.52 5.52
C ASN A 198 -4.72 -16.72 6.82
N ASN A 199 -3.94 -15.65 7.05
CA ASN A 199 -4.10 -14.78 8.21
C ASN A 199 -4.97 -13.55 7.93
N ARG A 200 -5.39 -13.33 6.67
CA ARG A 200 -6.26 -12.22 6.24
C ARG A 200 -5.70 -10.85 6.61
N VAL A 201 -4.42 -10.62 6.30
CA VAL A 201 -3.71 -9.38 6.62
C VAL A 201 -3.52 -8.50 5.39
N GLY A 202 -3.49 -7.18 5.61
CA GLY A 202 -3.31 -6.20 4.54
C GLY A 202 -4.34 -6.37 3.42
N LEU A 203 -3.85 -6.50 2.19
CA LEU A 203 -4.61 -6.74 0.97
C LEU A 203 -5.54 -7.96 1.05
N TRP A 204 -5.27 -8.91 1.95
CA TRP A 204 -6.07 -10.12 2.16
C TRP A 204 -7.17 -9.97 3.22
N THR A 205 -7.36 -8.76 3.77
CA THR A 205 -8.44 -8.47 4.71
C THR A 205 -9.78 -8.67 4.01
N GLU A 206 -10.64 -9.57 4.52
CA GLU A 206 -11.93 -9.89 3.88
C GLU A 206 -12.94 -8.75 4.02
N SER A 207 -13.65 -8.48 2.93
CA SER A 207 -14.83 -7.63 2.93
C SER A 207 -16.04 -8.36 3.51
N SER A 208 -17.05 -7.60 3.91
CA SER A 208 -18.33 -8.13 4.38
C SER A 208 -19.34 -8.40 3.25
N TYR A 209 -19.06 -7.90 2.05
CA TYR A 209 -19.95 -8.04 0.89
C TYR A 209 -19.86 -9.44 0.27
N ASN A 210 -21.00 -10.00 -0.11
CA ASN A 210 -21.09 -11.29 -0.80
C ASN A 210 -21.27 -11.11 -2.31
N LEU A 211 -20.22 -10.68 -3.00
CA LEU A 211 -20.13 -10.73 -4.46
C LEU A 211 -19.02 -11.69 -4.85
N THR A 212 -19.15 -12.31 -6.01
CA THR A 212 -18.15 -13.26 -6.51
C THR A 212 -17.73 -12.94 -7.94
N ILE A 213 -16.49 -13.31 -8.26
CA ILE A 213 -15.97 -13.43 -9.62
C ILE A 213 -16.38 -14.83 -10.11
N ASP A 214 -17.43 -14.91 -10.92
CA ASP A 214 -18.02 -16.19 -11.33
C ASP A 214 -17.34 -16.79 -12.57
N TYR A 215 -16.78 -15.94 -13.43
CA TYR A 215 -16.17 -16.35 -14.69
C TYR A 215 -15.22 -15.27 -15.22
N ILE A 216 -14.17 -15.71 -15.92
CA ILE A 216 -13.27 -14.86 -16.70
C ILE A 216 -13.14 -15.50 -18.08
N GLU A 217 -13.52 -14.74 -19.12
CA GLU A 217 -13.11 -15.03 -20.49
C GLU A 217 -11.74 -14.40 -20.70
N TYR A 218 -10.72 -15.24 -20.76
CA TYR A 218 -9.33 -14.79 -20.93
C TYR A 218 -8.78 -15.05 -22.34
N ASP A 219 -9.24 -16.07 -23.08
CA ASP A 219 -8.72 -16.45 -24.42
C ASP A 219 -9.82 -16.45 -25.51
N PRO A 220 -10.41 -15.28 -25.84
CA PRO A 220 -11.44 -15.16 -26.87
C PRO A 220 -10.90 -15.39 -28.30
N GLU A 221 -11.74 -15.94 -29.18
CA GLU A 221 -11.43 -15.92 -30.63
C GLU A 221 -11.44 -14.47 -31.16
N GLY A 222 -10.28 -13.92 -31.52
CA GLY A 222 -10.19 -12.64 -32.22
C GLY A 222 -9.25 -11.65 -31.56
N ASP A 223 -9.75 -10.44 -31.29
CA ASP A 223 -9.01 -9.40 -30.57
C ASP A 223 -9.17 -9.62 -29.07
N GLU A 224 -8.06 -9.87 -28.37
CA GLU A 224 -8.01 -10.16 -26.93
C GLU A 224 -8.72 -9.05 -26.13
N ALA A 225 -8.38 -7.78 -26.40
CA ALA A 225 -8.92 -6.66 -25.64
C ALA A 225 -10.45 -6.55 -25.78
N GLU A 226 -11.00 -6.80 -26.96
CA GLU A 226 -12.43 -6.68 -27.22
C GLU A 226 -13.23 -7.93 -26.83
N GLY A 227 -12.57 -9.07 -26.65
CA GLY A 227 -13.19 -10.35 -26.36
C GLY A 227 -13.14 -10.77 -24.89
N GLU A 228 -12.15 -10.28 -24.15
CA GLU A 228 -11.93 -10.58 -22.75
C GLU A 228 -12.99 -9.91 -21.85
N TYR A 229 -13.51 -10.66 -20.88
CA TYR A 229 -14.43 -10.10 -19.87
C TYR A 229 -14.48 -10.89 -18.57
N VAL A 230 -14.86 -10.21 -17.49
CA VAL A 230 -15.15 -10.81 -16.18
C VAL A 230 -16.64 -10.77 -15.89
N VAL A 231 -17.15 -11.83 -15.28
CA VAL A 231 -18.51 -11.89 -14.74
C VAL A 231 -18.48 -11.73 -13.23
N LEU A 232 -19.15 -10.69 -12.73
CA LEU A 232 -19.38 -10.51 -11.30
C LEU A 232 -20.83 -10.77 -10.95
N THR A 233 -21.07 -11.48 -9.85
CA THR A 233 -22.43 -11.74 -9.36
C THR A 233 -22.62 -11.18 -7.96
N ASN A 234 -23.70 -10.42 -7.77
CA ASN A 234 -24.13 -9.96 -6.47
C ASN A 234 -25.10 -10.95 -5.83
N HIS A 235 -24.67 -11.64 -4.77
CA HIS A 235 -25.49 -12.60 -4.02
C HIS A 235 -26.22 -11.98 -2.83
N GLU A 236 -26.07 -10.67 -2.62
CA GLU A 236 -26.82 -9.95 -1.61
C GLU A 236 -28.31 -9.90 -1.94
N ASN A 237 -29.12 -9.68 -0.90
CA ASN A 237 -30.54 -9.42 -1.08
C ASN A 237 -30.87 -7.92 -1.31
N TYR A 238 -29.85 -7.07 -1.42
CA TYR A 238 -29.94 -5.63 -1.67
C TYR A 238 -28.97 -5.19 -2.77
N ASN A 239 -29.23 -4.02 -3.36
CA ASN A 239 -28.37 -3.45 -4.39
C ASN A 239 -27.08 -2.94 -3.75
N VAL A 240 -25.94 -3.24 -4.36
CA VAL A 240 -24.62 -2.83 -3.86
C VAL A 240 -24.10 -1.69 -4.72
N SER A 241 -23.75 -0.58 -4.08
CA SER A 241 -23.01 0.50 -4.72
C SER A 241 -21.53 0.11 -4.74
N MET A 242 -20.97 -0.04 -5.92
CA MET A 242 -19.56 -0.39 -6.11
C MET A 242 -18.69 0.86 -6.33
N VAL A 243 -19.22 2.06 -6.08
CA VAL A 243 -18.44 3.31 -6.25
C VAL A 243 -17.17 3.26 -5.40
N GLY A 244 -16.01 3.40 -6.06
CA GLY A 244 -14.69 3.34 -5.42
C GLY A 244 -14.13 1.92 -5.21
N TRP A 245 -14.82 0.89 -5.70
CA TRP A 245 -14.29 -0.47 -5.73
C TRP A 245 -13.29 -0.62 -6.86
N PHE A 246 -12.44 -1.66 -6.77
CA PHE A 246 -11.42 -1.96 -7.78
C PHE A 246 -11.50 -3.42 -8.23
N LEU A 247 -11.39 -3.64 -9.54
CA LEU A 247 -11.07 -4.94 -10.14
C LEU A 247 -9.69 -4.84 -10.81
N GLN A 248 -8.79 -5.76 -10.50
CA GLN A 248 -7.42 -5.77 -11.04
C GLN A 248 -6.87 -7.18 -11.16
N ASP A 249 -5.75 -7.30 -11.87
CA ASP A 249 -4.88 -8.48 -11.87
C ASP A 249 -3.79 -8.39 -10.78
N GLU A 250 -2.96 -9.41 -10.66
CA GLU A 250 -1.80 -9.43 -9.74
C GLU A 250 -0.64 -8.52 -10.19
N ALA A 251 -0.65 -8.07 -11.44
CA ALA A 251 0.28 -7.05 -11.90
C ALA A 251 0.03 -5.71 -11.18
N ALA A 252 -1.23 -5.45 -10.80
CA ALA A 252 -1.69 -4.24 -10.13
C ALA A 252 -1.35 -2.92 -10.87
N GLN A 253 -0.79 -2.98 -12.09
CA GLN A 253 -0.46 -1.80 -12.89
C GLN A 253 -1.73 -1.07 -13.36
N THR A 254 -2.79 -1.84 -13.61
CA THR A 254 -4.09 -1.31 -14.03
C THR A 254 -5.18 -1.81 -13.09
N ALA A 255 -6.19 -0.97 -12.84
CA ALA A 255 -7.39 -1.36 -12.12
C ALA A 255 -8.60 -0.68 -12.75
N TYR A 256 -9.71 -1.40 -12.80
CA TYR A 256 -11.01 -0.88 -13.13
C TYR A 256 -11.62 -0.28 -11.87
N GLU A 257 -11.73 1.05 -11.82
CA GLU A 257 -12.43 1.73 -10.74
C GLU A 257 -13.93 1.79 -11.06
N PHE A 258 -14.73 1.19 -10.19
CA PHE A 258 -16.17 1.11 -10.40
C PHE A 258 -16.86 2.45 -10.07
N ASN A 259 -17.83 2.80 -10.91
CA ASN A 259 -18.84 3.82 -10.64
C ASN A 259 -20.23 3.28 -11.02
N PHE A 260 -20.62 2.19 -10.35
CA PHE A 260 -21.79 1.39 -10.73
C PHE A 260 -22.57 0.89 -9.52
N ILE A 261 -23.85 0.56 -9.73
CA ILE A 261 -24.70 -0.09 -8.72
C ILE A 261 -25.18 -1.42 -9.29
N ILE A 262 -24.68 -2.51 -8.73
CA ILE A 262 -25.13 -3.85 -9.10
C ILE A 262 -26.42 -4.22 -8.35
N THR A 263 -27.41 -4.72 -9.08
CA THR A 263 -28.70 -5.10 -8.52
C THR A 263 -28.57 -6.42 -7.76
N ASN A 264 -29.38 -6.60 -6.71
CA ASN A 264 -29.39 -7.83 -5.92
C ASN A 264 -29.65 -9.09 -6.77
N ASN A 265 -28.93 -10.18 -6.50
CA ASN A 265 -29.08 -11.46 -7.22
C ASN A 265 -28.97 -11.33 -8.75
N THR A 266 -28.09 -10.43 -9.23
CA THR A 266 -27.82 -10.25 -10.65
C THR A 266 -26.33 -10.34 -10.94
N SER A 267 -26.00 -10.61 -12.20
CA SER A 267 -24.64 -10.62 -12.69
C SER A 267 -24.42 -9.48 -13.69
N ILE A 268 -23.20 -8.96 -13.72
CA ILE A 268 -22.73 -8.02 -14.74
C ILE A 268 -21.49 -8.59 -15.42
N GLN A 269 -21.26 -8.16 -16.66
CA GLN A 269 -20.05 -8.43 -17.42
C GLN A 269 -19.22 -7.16 -17.52
N ILE A 270 -17.91 -7.27 -17.34
CA ILE A 270 -16.96 -6.17 -17.51
C ILE A 270 -16.01 -6.59 -18.61
N TYR A 271 -16.15 -5.99 -19.80
CA TYR A 271 -15.25 -6.22 -20.93
C TYR A 271 -13.99 -5.38 -20.79
N THR A 272 -12.84 -5.93 -21.17
CA THR A 272 -11.55 -5.22 -21.19
C THR A 272 -11.57 -4.06 -22.19
N GLY A 273 -12.19 -4.25 -23.34
CA GLY A 273 -12.16 -3.32 -24.47
C GLY A 273 -13.03 -2.07 -24.32
N ASP A 274 -13.18 -1.36 -25.45
CA ASP A 274 -14.00 -0.15 -25.53
C ASP A 274 -15.50 -0.47 -25.69
N GLY A 275 -16.35 0.38 -25.13
CA GLY A 275 -17.79 0.27 -25.34
C GLY A 275 -18.63 1.30 -24.61
N ALA A 276 -19.92 1.04 -24.53
CA ALA A 276 -20.86 1.91 -23.83
C ALA A 276 -21.58 1.12 -22.73
N ASP A 277 -21.33 1.53 -21.49
CA ASP A 277 -21.90 0.91 -20.31
C ASP A 277 -23.44 0.89 -20.36
N ASN A 278 -23.99 -0.18 -19.78
CA ASN A 278 -25.42 -0.33 -19.56
C ASN A 278 -25.69 -1.06 -18.23
N ALA A 279 -26.93 -1.51 -18.02
CA ALA A 279 -27.35 -2.11 -16.75
C ALA A 279 -26.72 -3.47 -16.42
N THR A 280 -26.12 -4.17 -17.40
CA THR A 280 -25.54 -5.51 -17.21
C THR A 280 -24.16 -5.67 -17.82
N THR A 281 -23.68 -4.67 -18.55
CA THR A 281 -22.39 -4.72 -19.26
C THR A 281 -21.66 -3.41 -19.05
N LEU A 282 -20.42 -3.52 -18.59
CA LEU A 282 -19.47 -2.43 -18.41
C LEU A 282 -18.26 -2.64 -19.31
N PHE A 283 -17.54 -1.56 -19.59
CA PHE A 283 -16.35 -1.57 -20.43
C PHE A 283 -15.21 -0.85 -19.71
N TRP A 284 -14.06 -1.50 -19.64
CA TRP A 284 -12.85 -0.94 -19.03
C TRP A 284 -12.25 0.16 -19.93
N GLY A 285 -12.43 0.08 -21.24
CA GLY A 285 -11.85 1.03 -22.19
C GLY A 285 -10.34 0.86 -22.30
N TRP A 286 -9.85 -0.35 -22.06
CA TRP A 286 -8.44 -0.71 -22.18
C TRP A 286 -8.17 -1.34 -23.55
N TYR A 287 -6.99 -1.09 -24.10
CA TYR A 287 -6.66 -1.44 -25.50
C TYR A 287 -5.76 -2.67 -25.64
N GLN A 288 -5.43 -3.33 -24.52
CA GLN A 288 -4.66 -4.57 -24.48
C GLN A 288 -5.40 -5.59 -23.61
N GLY A 289 -5.13 -6.87 -23.82
CA GLY A 289 -5.61 -7.90 -22.89
C GLY A 289 -5.08 -7.63 -21.48
N ILE A 290 -5.94 -7.85 -20.49
CA ILE A 290 -5.61 -7.78 -19.06
C ILE A 290 -5.44 -9.19 -18.52
N TRP A 291 -6.30 -10.11 -18.96
CA TRP A 291 -6.37 -11.47 -18.43
C TRP A 291 -5.47 -12.40 -19.23
N ASN A 292 -4.32 -12.78 -18.67
CA ASN A 292 -3.32 -13.55 -19.41
C ASN A 292 -3.78 -14.97 -19.79
N ASN A 293 -3.53 -15.40 -21.03
CA ASN A 293 -3.91 -16.73 -21.55
C ASN A 293 -3.21 -17.94 -20.89
N SER A 294 -2.13 -17.68 -20.16
CA SER A 294 -1.35 -18.71 -19.44
C SER A 294 -1.66 -18.78 -17.94
N GLY A 295 -2.71 -18.10 -17.50
CA GLY A 295 -3.08 -17.99 -16.10
C GLY A 295 -2.90 -16.58 -15.55
N ASP A 296 -3.78 -16.21 -14.62
CA ASP A 296 -3.82 -14.90 -13.96
C ASP A 296 -4.58 -14.98 -12.62
N PHE A 297 -4.56 -13.88 -11.88
CA PHE A 297 -5.21 -13.74 -10.58
C PHE A 297 -6.03 -12.46 -10.50
N ALA A 298 -7.34 -12.59 -10.69
CA ALA A 298 -8.27 -11.50 -10.55
C ALA A 298 -8.57 -11.22 -9.08
N ILE A 299 -8.59 -9.93 -8.72
CA ILE A 299 -8.81 -9.43 -7.37
C ILE A 299 -9.93 -8.39 -7.43
N LEU A 300 -10.98 -8.60 -6.63
CA LEU A 300 -12.06 -7.64 -6.42
C LEU A 300 -11.98 -7.07 -5.01
N GLN A 301 -11.85 -5.75 -4.92
CA GLN A 301 -11.74 -5.02 -3.64
C GLN A 301 -12.86 -3.99 -3.49
N ASP A 302 -13.32 -3.82 -2.26
CA ASP A 302 -14.30 -2.78 -1.92
C ASP A 302 -13.65 -1.39 -1.78
N GLU A 303 -14.46 -0.39 -1.42
CA GLU A 303 -14.01 1.01 -1.32
C GLU A 303 -12.94 1.25 -0.24
N ASN A 304 -12.74 0.30 0.69
CA ASN A 304 -11.71 0.35 1.72
C ASN A 304 -10.50 -0.53 1.36
N GLY A 305 -10.50 -1.17 0.20
CA GLY A 305 -9.47 -2.11 -0.22
C GLY A 305 -9.61 -3.52 0.34
N TYR A 306 -10.74 -3.85 0.98
CA TYR A 306 -10.94 -5.19 1.51
C TYR A 306 -11.31 -6.16 0.40
N MET A 307 -10.70 -7.34 0.44
CA MET A 307 -10.89 -8.44 -0.51
C MET A 307 -12.34 -8.92 -0.48
N VAL A 308 -13.09 -8.62 -1.52
CA VAL A 308 -14.46 -9.12 -1.71
C VAL A 308 -14.41 -10.54 -2.27
N ASP A 309 -13.64 -10.73 -3.33
CA ASP A 309 -13.38 -12.04 -3.92
C ASP A 309 -12.08 -12.04 -4.72
N ASN A 310 -11.53 -13.22 -4.97
CA ASN A 310 -10.40 -13.41 -5.86
C ASN A 310 -10.54 -14.71 -6.65
N TYR A 311 -9.97 -14.74 -7.85
CA TYR A 311 -10.09 -15.87 -8.76
C TYR A 311 -8.78 -16.11 -9.50
N ARG A 312 -8.16 -17.29 -9.27
CA ARG A 312 -6.98 -17.75 -10.01
C ARG A 312 -7.38 -18.76 -11.09
N TYR A 313 -6.77 -18.66 -12.26
CA TYR A 313 -6.80 -19.68 -13.29
C TYR A 313 -5.41 -19.94 -13.85
N ASP A 314 -5.20 -21.13 -14.41
CA ASP A 314 -3.92 -21.65 -14.92
C ASP A 314 -4.08 -22.20 -16.34
#